data_AF-A0A7C7G089-F1
#
_entry.id   AF-A0A7C7G089-F1
#
_cell.length_a   1.000
_cell.length_b   1.000
_cell.length_c   1.000
_cell.angle_alpha   90.00
_cell.angle_beta   90.00
_cell.angle_gamma   90.00
#
_symmetry.space_group_name_H-M   'P 1'
#
loop_
_entity.id
_entity.type
_entity.pdbx_description
1 polymer ?
#
loop_
_entity_poly.entity_id
_entity_poly.type
_entity_poly.pdbx_seq_one_letter_code
_entity_poly.pdbx_strand_id
1 'polypeptide(L)'
;MSKQLKEQDNRCTADPIYMVCYDKWLTCADDRGDKEIWLINDDEYTECDNESEVLTYLHEHHCDWINDIKIEKYEDDCLCDDYDSFDHYVESDDFELNLETEEYEWPGVFGIERIRMQKEMTVVNSHLTEEGAKQFIKRKHHDYSKLYIYAYSMYFCNQMKELRNWIMTLTD
;
A
#
# COMPACT_ATOMS: atom_id res chain seq x y z
N MET A 1 17.26 -8.76 31.27
CA MET A 1 17.90 -8.63 29.94
C MET A 1 18.84 -9.79 29.62
N SER A 2 19.93 -10.03 30.38
CA SER A 2 20.87 -11.13 30.07
C SER A 2 20.21 -12.52 30.06
N LYS A 3 19.42 -12.88 31.08
CA LYS A 3 18.61 -14.11 31.07
C LYS A 3 17.72 -14.24 29.82
N GLN A 4 17.04 -13.16 29.44
CA GLN A 4 16.20 -13.14 28.24
C GLN A 4 17.01 -13.31 26.95
N LEU A 5 18.24 -12.79 26.88
CA LEU A 5 19.12 -13.01 25.73
C LEU A 5 19.51 -14.49 25.55
N LYS A 6 19.64 -15.23 26.65
CA LYS A 6 19.93 -16.67 26.64
C LYS A 6 18.71 -17.52 26.24
N GLU A 7 17.52 -17.13 26.70
CA GLU A 7 16.30 -17.95 26.59
C GLU A 7 15.42 -17.62 25.37
N GLN A 8 15.53 -16.42 24.80
CA GLN A 8 14.67 -16.00 23.68
C GLN A 8 15.00 -16.74 22.37
N ASP A 9 13.97 -16.98 21.57
CA ASP A 9 14.11 -17.50 20.21
C ASP A 9 14.92 -16.53 19.34
N ASN A 10 15.92 -17.06 18.65
CA ASN A 10 16.77 -16.30 17.75
C ASN A 10 16.11 -16.02 16.38
N ARG A 11 14.87 -16.48 16.15
CA ARG A 11 14.10 -16.29 14.90
C ARG A 11 14.87 -16.81 13.68
N CYS A 12 15.55 -17.95 13.83
CA CYS A 12 16.43 -18.53 12.81
C CYS A 12 17.54 -17.57 12.34
N THR A 13 17.88 -16.56 13.15
CA THR A 13 18.82 -15.48 12.81
C THR A 13 19.96 -15.47 13.81
N ALA A 14 21.19 -15.36 13.33
CA ALA A 14 22.37 -15.27 14.20
C ALA A 14 22.52 -13.85 14.78
N ASP A 15 22.76 -13.75 16.09
CA ASP A 15 22.98 -12.50 16.81
C ASP A 15 21.90 -11.43 16.54
N PRO A 16 20.60 -11.73 16.76
CA PRO A 16 19.52 -10.85 16.31
C PRO A 16 19.51 -9.51 17.06
N ILE A 17 19.20 -8.44 16.35
CA ILE A 17 18.66 -7.20 16.92
C ILE A 17 17.21 -7.06 16.48
N TYR A 18 16.31 -6.77 17.42
CA TYR A 18 14.89 -6.66 17.16
C TYR A 18 14.56 -5.20 16.85
N MET A 19 14.38 -4.92 15.56
CA MET A 19 13.96 -3.62 15.07
C MET A 19 12.44 -3.51 15.20
N VAL A 20 11.97 -2.37 15.70
CA VAL A 20 10.55 -2.00 15.64
C VAL A 20 10.38 -1.15 14.38
N CYS A 21 9.52 -1.61 13.49
CA CYS A 21 9.30 -1.00 12.18
C CYS A 21 7.82 -0.71 11.95
N TYR A 22 7.53 0.16 11.00
CA TYR A 22 6.23 0.24 10.32
C TYR A 22 6.45 0.39 8.83
N ASP A 23 5.42 0.09 8.05
CA ASP A 23 5.43 0.26 6.61
C ASP A 23 4.81 1.59 6.22
N LYS A 24 5.43 2.28 5.25
CA LYS A 24 4.85 3.43 4.57
C LYS A 24 4.82 3.18 3.06
N TRP A 25 3.85 3.79 2.41
CA TRP A 25 3.73 3.79 0.96
C TRP A 25 4.31 5.11 0.44
N LEU A 26 5.22 5.02 -0.53
CA LEU A 26 5.81 6.18 -1.20
C LEU A 26 5.53 6.10 -2.69
N THR A 27 5.33 7.24 -3.34
CA THR A 27 5.21 7.29 -4.79
C THR A 27 6.53 6.91 -5.45
N CYS A 28 6.48 6.10 -6.50
CA CYS A 28 7.65 5.71 -7.28
C CYS A 28 7.49 6.15 -8.73
N ALA A 29 8.59 6.60 -9.33
CA ALA A 29 8.61 7.08 -10.72
C ALA A 29 8.76 5.93 -11.75
N ASP A 30 9.00 4.70 -11.30
CA ASP A 30 9.25 3.53 -12.14
C ASP A 30 8.11 2.51 -12.09
N ASP A 31 8.20 1.51 -12.96
CA ASP A 31 7.28 0.39 -13.11
C ASP A 31 7.37 -0.67 -12.00
N ARG A 32 8.01 -0.32 -10.87
CA ARG A 32 8.36 -1.25 -9.79
C ARG A 32 7.55 -1.06 -8.51
N GLY A 33 6.45 -0.32 -8.58
CA GLY A 33 5.53 -0.17 -7.45
C GLY A 33 4.93 -1.52 -7.03
N ASP A 34 4.79 -1.72 -5.73
CA ASP A 34 4.13 -2.90 -5.16
C ASP A 34 2.59 -2.72 -5.10
N LYS A 35 2.10 -1.49 -5.25
CA LYS A 35 0.69 -1.10 -5.29
C LYS A 35 0.48 -0.07 -6.40
N GLU A 36 -0.68 -0.11 -7.04
CA GLU A 36 -1.17 0.95 -7.94
C GLU A 36 -2.46 1.53 -7.35
N ILE A 37 -2.62 2.85 -7.49
CA ILE A 37 -3.83 3.59 -7.12
C ILE A 37 -4.19 4.59 -8.23
N TRP A 38 -5.43 5.03 -8.23
CA TRP A 38 -5.92 6.12 -9.04
C TRP A 38 -6.21 7.32 -8.15
N LEU A 39 -5.74 8.50 -8.54
CA LEU A 39 -6.09 9.78 -7.92
C LEU A 39 -6.98 10.57 -8.85
N ILE A 40 -8.17 10.91 -8.37
CA ILE A 40 -9.08 11.83 -9.05
C ILE A 40 -8.87 13.21 -8.44
N ASN A 41 -8.47 14.16 -9.28
CA ASN A 41 -8.25 15.56 -8.94
C ASN A 41 -9.40 16.39 -9.50
N ASP A 42 -10.39 16.67 -8.65
CA ASP A 42 -11.50 17.59 -8.92
C ASP A 42 -11.37 18.80 -7.97
N ASP A 43 -12.28 18.96 -7.01
CA ASP A 43 -12.15 19.94 -5.91
C ASP A 43 -11.12 19.53 -4.85
N GLU A 44 -11.08 18.23 -4.51
CA GLU A 44 -10.13 17.60 -3.60
C GLU A 44 -9.60 16.29 -4.22
N TYR A 45 -8.42 15.84 -3.79
CA TYR A 45 -7.88 14.56 -4.24
C TYR A 45 -8.64 13.39 -3.60
N THR A 46 -9.20 12.53 -4.45
CA THR A 46 -9.82 11.27 -4.05
C THR A 46 -8.95 10.09 -4.46
N GLU A 47 -8.58 9.23 -3.51
CA GLU A 47 -7.84 7.98 -3.78
C GLU A 47 -8.83 6.84 -4.05
N CYS A 48 -8.61 6.14 -5.15
CA CYS A 48 -9.33 4.92 -5.54
C CYS A 48 -8.32 3.77 -5.70
N ASP A 49 -8.62 2.61 -5.13
CA ASP A 49 -7.73 1.45 -5.16
C ASP A 49 -7.74 0.70 -6.51
N ASN A 50 -8.77 0.91 -7.33
CA ASN A 50 -8.99 0.20 -8.60
C ASN A 50 -9.93 1.00 -9.54
N GLU A 51 -10.03 0.56 -10.80
CA GLU A 51 -10.87 1.21 -11.82
C GLU A 51 -12.36 1.17 -11.48
N SER A 52 -12.84 0.11 -10.80
CA SER A 52 -14.25 0.02 -10.39
C SER A 52 -14.63 1.10 -9.35
N GLU A 53 -13.70 1.45 -8.46
CA GLU A 53 -13.88 2.57 -7.53
C GLU A 53 -13.86 3.92 -8.26
N VAL A 54 -13.02 4.07 -9.28
CA VAL A 54 -13.03 5.26 -10.16
C VAL A 54 -14.38 5.39 -10.86
N LEU A 55 -14.89 4.30 -11.45
CA LEU A 55 -16.20 4.27 -12.09
C LEU A 55 -17.32 4.64 -11.12
N THR A 56 -17.29 4.10 -9.90
CA THR A 56 -18.25 4.44 -8.85
C THR A 56 -18.22 5.94 -8.55
N TYR A 57 -17.02 6.51 -8.38
CA TYR A 57 -16.87 7.95 -8.14
C TYR A 57 -17.43 8.78 -9.29
N LEU A 58 -17.10 8.42 -10.54
CA LEU A 58 -17.59 9.13 -11.72
C LEU A 58 -19.12 9.03 -11.85
N HIS A 59 -19.73 7.90 -11.49
CA HIS A 59 -21.18 7.76 -11.43
C HIS A 59 -21.84 8.64 -10.35
N GLU A 60 -21.18 8.83 -9.21
CA GLU A 60 -21.72 9.63 -8.10
C GLU A 60 -21.54 11.14 -8.33
N HIS A 61 -20.44 11.56 -8.96
CA HIS A 61 -20.02 12.96 -9.03
C HIS A 61 -20.02 13.57 -10.42
N HIS A 62 -19.86 12.75 -11.47
CA HIS A 62 -19.77 13.18 -12.87
C HIS A 62 -20.66 12.32 -13.78
N CYS A 63 -21.88 12.03 -13.31
CA CYS A 63 -22.81 11.10 -13.97
C CYS A 63 -23.13 11.50 -15.43
N ASP A 64 -23.28 12.80 -15.70
CA ASP A 64 -23.56 13.30 -17.05
C ASP A 64 -22.42 12.92 -18.01
N TRP A 65 -21.17 13.16 -17.60
CA TRP A 65 -20.00 12.87 -18.42
C TRP A 65 -19.82 11.36 -18.66
N ILE A 66 -19.89 10.53 -17.61
CA ILE A 66 -19.69 9.09 -17.78
C ILE A 66 -20.82 8.47 -18.62
N ASN A 67 -22.04 9.01 -18.53
CA ASN A 67 -23.14 8.58 -19.39
C ASN A 67 -22.92 8.99 -20.85
N ASP A 68 -22.40 10.18 -21.13
CA ASP A 68 -22.05 10.60 -22.49
C ASP A 68 -20.99 9.66 -23.10
N ILE A 69 -19.94 9.32 -22.34
CA ILE A 69 -18.93 8.33 -22.77
C ILE A 69 -19.56 6.95 -23.02
N LYS A 70 -20.49 6.51 -22.15
CA LYS A 70 -21.23 5.26 -22.35
C LYS A 70 -22.08 5.31 -23.62
N ILE A 71 -22.72 6.44 -23.96
CA ILE A 71 -23.49 6.62 -25.20
C ILE A 71 -22.57 6.49 -26.40
N GLU A 72 -21.43 7.20 -26.39
CA GLU A 72 -20.48 7.16 -27.51
C GLU A 72 -19.94 5.75 -27.74
N LYS A 73 -19.57 5.04 -26.67
CA LYS A 73 -19.14 3.64 -26.75
C LYS A 73 -20.27 2.72 -27.23
N TYR A 74 -21.48 2.90 -26.70
CA TYR A 74 -22.66 2.16 -27.15
C TYR A 74 -22.91 2.36 -28.64
N GLU A 75 -22.81 3.59 -29.16
CA GLU A 75 -23.03 3.88 -30.57
C GLU A 75 -21.97 3.25 -31.49
N ASP A 76 -20.71 3.15 -31.03
CA ASP A 76 -19.63 2.46 -31.76
C ASP A 76 -19.81 0.93 -31.71
N ASP A 77 -20.13 0.38 -30.53
CA ASP A 77 -20.38 -1.04 -30.30
C ASP A 77 -21.71 -1.53 -30.92
N CYS A 78 -22.73 -0.69 -31.07
CA CYS A 78 -24.00 -1.06 -31.69
C CYS A 78 -23.91 -1.33 -33.21
N LEU A 79 -22.74 -1.16 -33.82
CA LEU A 79 -22.45 -1.72 -35.14
C LEU A 79 -22.27 -3.25 -35.10
N CYS A 80 -22.20 -3.86 -33.90
CA CYS A 80 -22.22 -5.29 -33.63
C CYS A 80 -23.25 -5.67 -32.55
N ASP A 81 -24.52 -5.77 -32.93
CA ASP A 81 -25.68 -6.36 -32.21
C ASP A 81 -25.42 -7.14 -30.90
N ASP A 82 -26.05 -6.71 -29.78
CA ASP A 82 -26.64 -7.61 -28.74
C ASP A 82 -27.49 -6.92 -27.61
N TYR A 83 -27.63 -5.58 -27.58
CA TYR A 83 -28.41 -4.89 -26.53
C TYR A 83 -29.74 -4.29 -27.05
N ASP A 84 -30.85 -4.64 -26.41
CA ASP A 84 -32.21 -4.19 -26.78
C ASP A 84 -32.48 -2.70 -26.50
N SER A 85 -31.70 -2.04 -25.62
CA SER A 85 -31.77 -0.60 -25.34
C SER A 85 -30.51 -0.05 -24.66
N PHE A 86 -30.30 1.27 -24.76
CA PHE A 86 -29.22 1.98 -24.04
C PHE A 86 -29.31 1.81 -22.51
N ASP A 87 -30.52 1.89 -21.94
CA ASP A 87 -30.72 1.69 -20.50
C ASP A 87 -30.19 0.30 -20.05
N HIS A 88 -30.40 -0.73 -20.87
CA HIS A 88 -29.88 -2.07 -20.57
C HIS A 88 -28.35 -2.16 -20.66
N TYR A 89 -27.74 -1.42 -21.58
CA TYR A 89 -26.28 -1.33 -21.72
C TYR A 89 -25.63 -0.58 -20.54
N VAL A 90 -26.21 0.55 -20.12
CA VAL A 90 -25.69 1.36 -18.99
C VAL A 90 -25.81 0.62 -17.66
N GLU A 91 -26.90 -0.12 -17.47
CA GLU A 91 -27.15 -0.97 -16.29
C GLU A 91 -26.39 -2.29 -16.33
N SER A 92 -25.79 -2.66 -17.47
CA SER A 92 -24.92 -3.83 -17.52
C SER A 92 -23.61 -3.55 -16.77
N ASP A 93 -23.17 -4.54 -15.98
CA ASP A 93 -21.88 -4.52 -15.28
C ASP A 93 -20.69 -4.67 -16.26
N ASP A 94 -20.94 -4.73 -17.56
CA ASP A 94 -19.94 -5.02 -18.60
C ASP A 94 -19.19 -3.76 -19.08
N PHE A 95 -19.59 -2.56 -18.63
CA PHE A 95 -18.91 -1.32 -19.02
C PHE A 95 -17.56 -1.18 -18.30
N GLU A 96 -16.47 -1.33 -19.07
CA GLU A 96 -15.10 -1.07 -18.61
C GLU A 96 -14.57 0.26 -19.17
N LEU A 97 -14.18 1.16 -18.27
CA LEU A 97 -13.49 2.40 -18.61
C LEU A 97 -11.99 2.12 -18.70
N ASN A 98 -11.47 2.06 -19.93
CA ASN A 98 -10.05 1.78 -20.15
C ASN A 98 -9.23 3.07 -20.07
N LEU A 99 -8.77 3.37 -18.86
CA LEU A 99 -7.97 4.55 -18.56
C LEU A 99 -6.53 4.50 -19.10
N GLU A 100 -6.08 3.35 -19.62
CA GLU A 100 -4.70 3.18 -20.11
C GLU A 100 -4.55 3.48 -21.60
N THR A 101 -5.53 3.10 -22.43
CA THR A 101 -5.38 3.08 -23.89
C THR A 101 -6.31 4.02 -24.63
N GLU A 102 -7.33 4.56 -23.98
CA GLU A 102 -8.31 5.43 -24.61
C GLU A 102 -8.04 6.90 -24.26
N GLU A 103 -7.92 7.74 -25.30
CA GLU A 103 -7.84 9.19 -25.15
C GLU A 103 -9.26 9.74 -25.01
N TYR A 104 -9.76 9.86 -23.78
CA TYR A 104 -11.02 10.53 -23.51
C TYR A 104 -10.84 12.05 -23.52
N GLU A 105 -11.84 12.78 -24.03
CA GLU A 105 -11.95 14.22 -23.78
C GLU A 105 -12.39 14.45 -22.33
N TRP A 106 -11.40 14.52 -21.43
CA TRP A 106 -11.63 14.80 -20.02
C TRP A 106 -12.29 16.18 -19.85
N PRO A 107 -13.35 16.29 -19.04
CA PRO A 107 -13.89 17.58 -18.67
C PRO A 107 -12.79 18.36 -17.98
N GLY A 108 -12.52 19.60 -18.40
CA GLY A 108 -11.50 20.44 -17.74
C GLY A 108 -11.79 20.78 -16.27
N VAL A 109 -12.84 20.19 -15.69
CA VAL A 109 -13.22 20.30 -14.28
C VAL A 109 -12.52 19.27 -13.40
N PHE A 110 -12.16 18.08 -13.91
CA PHE A 110 -11.42 17.07 -13.14
C PHE A 110 -10.33 16.38 -13.98
N GLY A 111 -9.36 15.75 -13.30
CA GLY A 111 -8.33 14.94 -13.90
C GLY A 111 -8.16 13.61 -13.17
N ILE A 112 -7.72 12.57 -13.88
CA ILE A 112 -7.43 11.28 -13.30
C ILE A 112 -5.96 10.95 -13.53
N GLU A 113 -5.25 10.66 -12.44
CA GLU A 113 -3.84 10.29 -12.47
C GLU A 113 -3.64 8.91 -11.90
N ARG A 114 -2.80 8.11 -12.57
CA ARG A 114 -2.40 6.81 -12.08
C ARG A 114 -1.09 6.91 -11.33
N ILE A 115 -1.06 6.39 -10.10
CA ILE A 115 0.12 6.46 -9.24
C ILE A 115 0.52 5.06 -8.79
N ARG A 116 1.81 4.78 -8.97
CA ARG A 116 2.43 3.58 -8.42
C ARG A 116 3.13 3.90 -7.12
N MET A 117 2.98 2.99 -6.17
CA MET A 117 3.51 3.13 -4.83
C MET A 117 4.39 1.94 -4.48
N GLN A 118 5.54 2.23 -3.88
CA GLN A 118 6.42 1.22 -3.32
C GLN A 118 6.27 1.18 -1.79
N LYS A 119 6.30 -0.03 -1.25
CA LYS A 119 6.26 -0.24 0.19
C LYS A 119 7.66 -0.11 0.78
N GLU A 120 7.86 0.86 1.65
CA GLU A 120 9.15 1.05 2.35
C GLU A 120 9.02 0.73 3.85
N MET A 121 9.89 -0.14 4.34
CA MET A 121 10.03 -0.42 5.78
C MET A 121 10.81 0.71 6.45
N THR A 122 10.20 1.36 7.43
CA THR A 122 10.86 2.39 8.25
C THR A 122 11.18 1.86 9.63
N VAL A 123 12.45 1.94 10.04
CA VAL A 123 12.92 1.55 11.37
C VAL A 123 12.72 2.70 12.36
N VAL A 124 12.03 2.45 13.45
CA VAL A 124 11.73 3.45 14.50
C VAL A 124 12.63 3.27 15.72
N ASN A 125 12.89 2.03 16.12
CA ASN A 125 13.72 1.72 17.27
C ASN A 125 14.37 0.34 17.14
N SER A 126 15.36 0.04 17.97
CA SER A 126 16.08 -1.24 17.98
C SER A 126 16.31 -1.72 19.41
N HIS A 127 16.09 -3.01 19.63
CA HIS A 127 16.16 -3.64 20.95
C HIS A 127 16.99 -4.92 20.90
N LEU A 128 17.72 -5.19 21.99
CA LEU A 128 18.48 -6.44 22.15
C LEU A 128 17.60 -7.66 22.42
N THR A 129 16.36 -7.43 22.88
CA THR A 129 15.40 -8.48 23.19
C THR A 129 14.06 -8.23 22.51
N GLU A 130 13.38 -9.31 22.11
CA GLU A 130 12.05 -9.22 21.51
C GLU A 130 11.05 -8.60 22.49
N GLU A 131 11.17 -8.94 23.78
CA GLU A 131 10.32 -8.40 24.84
C GLU A 131 10.48 -6.87 24.98
N GLY A 132 11.69 -6.35 24.85
CA GLY A 132 11.93 -4.91 24.87
C GLY A 132 11.22 -4.20 23.70
N ALA A 133 11.26 -4.80 22.51
CA ALA A 133 10.54 -4.30 21.34
C ALA A 133 9.01 -4.36 21.53
N LYS A 134 8.48 -5.44 22.10
CA LYS A 134 7.04 -5.57 22.44
C LYS A 134 6.59 -4.49 23.42
N GLN A 135 7.39 -4.20 24.45
CA GLN A 135 7.10 -3.14 25.42
C GLN A 135 7.08 -1.76 24.76
N PHE A 136 8.01 -1.50 23.83
CA PHE A 136 8.01 -0.26 23.05
C PHE A 136 6.72 -0.13 22.23
N ILE A 137 6.35 -1.17 21.45
CA ILE A 137 5.12 -1.17 20.66
C ILE A 137 3.90 -0.91 21.54
N LYS A 138 3.76 -1.62 22.66
CA LYS A 138 2.64 -1.43 23.59
C LYS A 138 2.51 0.04 24.03
N ARG A 139 3.63 0.69 24.33
CA ARG A 139 3.66 2.10 24.76
C ARG A 139 3.42 3.09 23.62
N LYS A 140 3.86 2.78 22.40
CA LYS A 140 3.98 3.73 21.29
C LYS A 140 3.09 3.45 20.09
N HIS A 141 2.22 2.44 20.14
CA HIS A 141 1.32 2.09 19.04
C HIS A 141 0.39 3.21 18.57
N HIS A 142 0.13 4.24 19.39
CA HIS A 142 -0.71 5.39 19.02
C HIS A 142 0.06 6.49 18.26
N ASP A 143 1.39 6.49 18.32
CA ASP A 143 2.24 7.51 17.70
C ASP A 143 2.60 7.17 16.24
N TYR A 144 2.37 5.92 15.81
CA TYR A 144 2.83 5.39 14.54
C TYR A 144 1.76 4.55 13.86
N SER A 145 1.88 4.38 12.55
CA SER A 145 1.20 3.30 11.81
C SER A 145 1.50 1.93 12.43
N LYS A 146 0.74 0.90 12.02
CA LYS A 146 0.81 -0.45 12.59
C LYS A 146 2.26 -0.96 12.74
N LEU A 147 2.78 -0.90 13.97
CA LEU A 147 4.13 -1.32 14.30
C LEU A 147 4.25 -2.85 14.31
N TYR A 148 5.41 -3.35 13.88
CA TYR A 148 5.77 -4.76 13.95
C TYR A 148 7.26 -4.92 14.30
N ILE A 149 7.66 -6.16 14.63
CA ILE A 149 9.04 -6.49 15.00
C ILE A 149 9.70 -7.21 13.83
N TYR A 150 10.85 -6.70 13.41
CA TYR A 150 11.73 -7.32 12.42
C TYR A 150 13.04 -7.76 13.10
N ALA A 151 13.38 -9.04 12.99
CA ALA A 151 14.64 -9.56 13.53
C ALA A 151 15.74 -9.41 12.48
N TYR A 152 16.68 -8.49 12.72
CA TYR A 152 17.81 -8.26 11.82
C TYR A 152 19.06 -8.98 12.30
N SER A 153 19.77 -9.63 11.37
CA SER A 153 21.00 -10.37 11.65
C SER A 153 22.18 -9.44 11.86
N MET A 154 22.78 -9.47 13.05
CA MET A 154 24.04 -8.76 13.31
C MET A 154 25.25 -9.69 13.16
N TYR A 155 25.10 -10.82 12.46
CA TYR A 155 26.16 -11.80 12.27
C TYR A 155 27.45 -11.24 11.65
N PHE A 156 27.39 -10.21 10.81
CA PHE A 156 28.63 -9.61 10.27
C PHE A 156 29.16 -8.44 11.11
N CYS A 157 28.52 -8.13 12.23
CA CYS A 157 28.93 -7.07 13.14
C CYS A 157 29.66 -7.66 14.36
N ASN A 158 30.98 -7.80 14.26
CA ASN A 158 31.80 -8.40 15.33
C ASN A 158 31.64 -7.68 16.68
N GLN A 159 31.55 -6.35 16.68
CA GLN A 159 31.32 -5.55 17.89
C GLN A 159 30.00 -5.91 18.58
N MET A 160 28.95 -6.18 17.80
CA MET A 160 27.65 -6.58 18.35
C MET A 160 27.70 -7.99 18.95
N LYS A 161 28.45 -8.90 18.33
CA LYS A 161 28.69 -10.24 18.89
C LYS A 161 29.39 -10.16 20.24
N GLU A 162 30.49 -9.40 20.30
CA GLU A 162 31.24 -9.18 21.54
C GLU A 162 30.36 -8.58 22.63
N LEU A 163 29.59 -7.55 22.30
CA LEU A 163 28.66 -6.91 23.22
C LEU A 163 27.57 -7.88 23.72
N ARG A 164 26.93 -8.65 22.83
CA ARG A 164 25.93 -9.65 23.23
C ARG A 164 26.53 -10.71 24.14
N ASN A 165 27.68 -11.25 23.77
CA ASN A 165 28.39 -12.26 24.55
C ASN A 165 28.73 -11.73 25.95
N TRP A 166 29.26 -10.51 26.03
CA TRP A 166 29.54 -9.87 27.30
C TRP A 166 28.27 -9.72 28.15
N ILE A 167 27.16 -9.24 27.58
CA ILE A 167 25.89 -9.12 28.30
C ILE A 167 25.42 -10.49 28.83
N MET A 168 25.56 -11.56 28.04
CA MET A 168 25.19 -12.92 28.45
C MET A 168 26.00 -13.43 29.64
N THR A 169 27.21 -12.90 29.90
CA THR A 169 28.00 -13.24 31.10
C THR A 169 27.55 -12.52 32.37
N LEU A 170 26.72 -11.47 32.27
CA LEU A 170 26.30 -10.66 33.43
C LEU A 170 25.25 -11.33 34.33
N THR A 171 24.80 -12.53 33.98
CA THR A 171 23.84 -13.28 34.79
C THR A 171 24.11 -14.75 34.58
N ASP A 172 24.22 -15.53 35.65
CA ASP A 172 24.48 -16.97 35.62
C ASP A 172 23.30 -17.73 35.01
#